data_AF-A0A7S0PZR1-F1
#
_entry.id   AF-A0A7S0PZR1-F1
#
_cell.length_a   1.000
_cell.length_b   1.000
_cell.length_c   1.000
_cell.angle_alpha   90.00
_cell.angle_beta   90.00
_cell.angle_gamma   90.00
#
_symmetry.space_group_name_H-M   'P 1'
#
loop_
_entity.id
_entity.type
_entity.pdbx_description
1 polymer ?
#
loop_
_entity_poly.entity_id
_entity_poly.type
_entity_poly.pdbx_seq_one_letter_code
_entity_poly.pdbx_strand_id
1 'polypeptide(L)'
;RLEHLGIEIVPGSLHEEEYCYIPMGGLLPDLSQRLIAVGGAASTVHPSTGYQVCRMLASTSTLAAAISAELRRPDFEPDAAAAAAYAALWPRYFRFQRDFQVFGGEFLSLQPVDNLRGFFDAFFRLETQVWGGFLAGWPGLPGNENHEVWYRRLLFGLGIFVRFPPQVALALMSYAVAFSLEYGGNLLRSFLTPLFEAEEEAPPDFRAQRASSRSVYVEGDVHAKAEITQMVRAAAQRAAPPTE
;
A
#
# COMPACT_ATOMS: atom_id res chain seq x y z
N ARG A 1 -0.73 -28.59 2.69
CA ARG A 1 0.61 -28.28 2.13
C ARG A 1 1.70 -29.13 2.77
N LEU A 2 1.84 -29.14 4.11
CA LEU A 2 2.83 -29.97 4.80
C LEU A 2 2.65 -31.48 4.52
N GLU A 3 1.42 -31.97 4.62
CA GLU A 3 1.07 -33.36 4.23
C GLU A 3 1.42 -33.68 2.77
N HIS A 4 1.14 -32.76 1.84
CA HIS A 4 1.52 -32.91 0.43
C HIS A 4 3.04 -32.97 0.21
N LEU A 5 3.83 -32.36 1.10
CA LEU A 5 5.30 -32.42 1.09
C LEU A 5 5.83 -33.65 1.88
N GLY A 6 4.96 -34.52 2.39
CA GLY A 6 5.34 -35.66 3.23
C GLY A 6 5.90 -35.25 4.60
N ILE A 7 5.61 -34.03 5.07
CA ILE A 7 6.08 -33.51 6.35
C ILE A 7 5.01 -33.82 7.41
N GLU A 8 5.30 -34.77 8.29
CA GLU A 8 4.50 -35.04 9.49
C GLU A 8 4.84 -34.07 10.61
N ILE A 9 3.81 -33.50 11.22
CA ILE A 9 3.95 -32.69 12.43
C ILE A 9 4.07 -33.65 13.62
N VAL A 10 5.18 -33.59 14.36
CA VAL A 10 5.38 -34.42 15.54
C VAL A 10 4.36 -34.00 16.61
N PRO A 11 3.56 -34.92 17.16
CA PRO A 11 2.63 -34.60 18.24
C PRO A 11 3.36 -33.91 19.41
N GLY A 12 2.83 -32.78 19.87
CA GLY A 12 3.43 -31.97 20.94
C GLY A 12 4.57 -31.03 20.51
N SER A 13 4.95 -31.00 19.22
CA SER A 13 5.94 -30.03 18.69
C SER A 13 5.34 -28.66 18.33
N LEU A 14 4.01 -28.58 18.23
CA LEU A 14 3.30 -27.31 18.06
C LEU A 14 3.26 -26.59 19.41
N HIS A 15 4.08 -25.56 19.57
CA HIS A 15 4.12 -24.74 20.78
C HIS A 15 3.00 -23.71 20.83
N GLU A 16 2.74 -23.05 19.69
CA GLU A 16 1.77 -21.96 19.58
C GLU A 16 1.28 -21.84 18.13
N GLU A 17 0.02 -21.41 17.95
CA GLU A 17 -0.53 -21.00 16.66
C GLU A 17 -0.74 -19.48 16.66
N GLU A 18 0.06 -18.76 15.87
CA GLU A 18 -0.09 -17.31 15.71
C GLU A 18 -0.92 -16.98 14.46
N TYR A 19 -1.90 -16.11 14.64
CA TYR A 19 -2.72 -15.57 13.54
C TYR A 19 -2.16 -14.21 13.11
N CYS A 20 -1.68 -14.13 11.87
CA CYS A 20 -1.15 -12.90 11.31
C CYS A 20 -2.15 -12.23 10.36
N TYR A 21 -2.38 -10.92 10.55
CA TYR A 21 -3.10 -10.08 9.60
C TYR A 21 -2.13 -9.11 8.93
N ILE A 22 -2.12 -9.10 7.60
CA ILE A 22 -1.28 -8.21 6.80
C ILE A 22 -2.20 -7.33 5.95
N PRO A 23 -2.29 -6.01 6.22
CA PRO A 23 -3.17 -5.10 5.47
C PRO A 23 -2.57 -4.77 4.09
N MET A 24 -2.67 -5.71 3.15
CA MET A 24 -2.16 -5.62 1.78
C MET A 24 -2.89 -4.54 0.96
N GLY A 25 -2.42 -3.29 1.02
CA GLY A 25 -3.04 -2.20 0.25
C GLY A 25 -4.37 -1.70 0.81
N GLY A 26 -4.64 -1.98 2.09
CA GLY A 26 -5.82 -1.48 2.82
C GLY A 26 -5.95 0.04 2.78
N LEU A 27 -7.14 0.54 3.13
CA LEU A 27 -7.48 1.98 3.08
C LEU A 27 -6.46 2.83 3.84
N LEU A 28 -6.23 4.05 3.38
CA LEU A 28 -5.42 4.99 4.13
C LEU A 28 -6.10 5.31 5.47
N PRO A 29 -5.32 5.55 6.54
CA PRO A 29 -5.88 6.09 7.77
C PRO A 29 -6.60 7.40 7.49
N ASP A 30 -7.59 7.73 8.31
CA ASP A 30 -8.18 9.07 8.31
C ASP A 30 -7.06 10.08 8.61
N LEU A 31 -6.65 10.85 7.60
CA LEU A 31 -5.52 11.77 7.70
C LEU A 31 -5.84 13.00 8.57
N SER A 32 -7.12 13.20 8.94
CA SER A 32 -7.57 14.26 9.84
C SER A 32 -7.56 13.85 11.32
N GLN A 33 -7.31 12.57 11.62
CA GLN A 33 -7.36 12.06 12.98
C GLN A 33 -6.12 12.49 13.79
N ARG A 34 -6.30 12.75 15.09
CA ARG A 34 -5.17 13.10 15.99
C ARG A 34 -4.20 11.94 16.24
N LEU A 35 -4.68 10.69 16.20
CA LEU A 35 -3.83 9.52 16.39
C LEU A 35 -2.95 9.32 15.15
N ILE A 36 -1.64 9.35 15.32
CA ILE A 36 -0.68 9.14 14.24
C ILE A 36 -0.40 7.64 14.12
N ALA A 37 -0.82 7.04 13.01
CA ALA A 37 -0.54 5.65 12.71
C ALA A 37 0.90 5.47 12.19
N VAL A 38 1.47 4.28 12.41
CA VAL A 38 2.79 3.88 11.89
C VAL A 38 2.72 2.46 11.30
N GLY A 39 3.52 2.17 10.29
CA GLY A 39 3.65 0.84 9.70
C GLY A 39 2.35 0.35 9.05
N GLY A 40 1.96 -0.90 9.34
CA GLY A 40 0.72 -1.48 8.82
C GLY A 40 -0.54 -0.70 9.17
N ALA A 41 -0.60 -0.08 10.36
CA ALA A 41 -1.72 0.77 10.75
C ALA A 41 -1.82 2.05 9.90
N ALA A 42 -0.71 2.49 9.31
CA ALA A 42 -0.68 3.64 8.42
C ALA A 42 -0.71 3.25 6.95
N SER A 43 -0.98 1.97 6.64
CA SER A 43 -1.07 1.43 5.28
C SER A 43 0.24 1.53 4.48
N THR A 44 1.40 1.45 5.16
CA THR A 44 2.73 1.41 4.52
C THR A 44 3.14 0.01 4.07
N VAL A 45 2.26 -0.99 4.13
CA VAL A 45 2.49 -2.35 3.64
C VAL A 45 2.40 -2.37 2.12
N HIS A 46 3.35 -3.03 1.44
CA HIS A 46 3.35 -3.08 -0.02
C HIS A 46 2.14 -3.89 -0.52
N PRO A 47 1.22 -3.30 -1.30
CA PRO A 47 -0.07 -3.92 -1.64
C PRO A 47 0.03 -5.29 -2.32
N SER A 48 1.08 -5.54 -3.09
CA SER A 48 1.23 -6.80 -3.84
C SER A 48 2.12 -7.85 -3.17
N THR A 49 2.89 -7.50 -2.12
CA THR A 49 3.91 -8.40 -1.53
C THR A 49 3.86 -8.53 -0.01
N GLY A 50 3.24 -7.58 0.69
CA GLY A 50 3.24 -7.56 2.15
C GLY A 50 4.51 -7.02 2.78
N TYR A 51 5.45 -6.55 1.96
CA TYR A 51 6.70 -5.97 2.46
C TYR A 51 6.41 -4.69 3.22
N GLN A 52 6.84 -4.64 4.48
CA GLN A 52 6.53 -3.51 5.37
C GLN A 52 7.70 -3.02 6.22
N VAL A 53 8.64 -3.88 6.63
CA VAL A 53 9.64 -3.52 7.65
C VAL A 53 10.49 -2.33 7.21
N CYS A 54 11.10 -2.41 6.02
CA CYS A 54 11.91 -1.31 5.49
C CYS A 54 11.07 -0.06 5.18
N ARG A 55 9.84 -0.25 4.68
CA ARG A 55 8.93 0.87 4.38
C ARG A 55 8.53 1.62 5.65
N MET A 56 8.25 0.89 6.74
CA MET A 56 7.96 1.44 8.05
C MET A 56 9.15 2.22 8.60
N LEU A 57 10.37 1.66 8.56
CA LEU A 57 11.56 2.34 9.08
C LEU A 57 11.91 3.60 8.26
N ALA A 58 11.75 3.55 6.93
CA ALA A 58 11.96 4.70 6.08
C ALA A 58 10.91 5.80 6.31
N SER A 59 9.64 5.40 6.48
CA SER A 59 8.53 6.33 6.67
C SER A 59 8.52 7.03 8.03
N THR A 60 9.00 6.37 9.09
CA THR A 60 9.05 6.95 10.43
C THR A 60 10.04 8.11 10.55
N SER A 61 11.07 8.15 9.70
CA SER A 61 12.09 9.21 9.75
C SER A 61 11.51 10.57 9.36
N THR A 62 10.76 10.65 8.25
CA THR A 62 10.11 11.89 7.80
C THR A 62 8.97 12.30 8.74
N LEU A 63 8.22 11.31 9.23
CA LEU A 63 7.16 11.49 10.21
C LEU A 63 7.69 12.08 11.52
N ALA A 64 8.78 11.53 12.08
CA ALA A 64 9.40 12.03 13.30
C ALA A 64 9.95 13.45 13.13
N ALA A 65 10.52 13.77 11.97
CA ALA A 65 11.00 15.11 11.66
C ALA A 65 9.86 16.14 11.64
N ALA A 66 8.72 15.81 11.01
CA ALA A 66 7.54 16.67 10.97
C ALA A 66 6.97 16.93 12.37
N ILE A 67 6.84 15.88 13.19
CA ILE A 67 6.39 16.00 14.59
C ILE A 67 7.36 16.87 15.39
N SER A 68 8.67 16.65 15.24
CA SER A 68 9.69 17.43 15.96
C SER A 68 9.64 18.91 15.59
N ALA A 69 9.38 19.24 14.32
CA ALA A 69 9.25 20.61 13.86
C ALA A 69 8.07 21.31 14.52
N GLU A 70 6.90 20.66 14.56
CA GLU A 70 5.69 21.20 15.19
C GLU A 70 5.84 21.36 16.70
N LEU A 71 6.48 20.41 17.39
CA LEU A 71 6.75 20.49 18.84
C LEU A 71 7.67 21.65 19.23
N ARG A 72 8.50 22.16 18.32
CA ARG A 72 9.42 23.28 18.57
C ARG A 72 8.77 24.64 18.38
N ARG A 73 7.53 24.67 17.89
CA ARG A 73 6.82 25.93 17.68
C ARG A 73 6.38 26.55 19.01
N PRO A 74 6.50 27.88 19.18
CA PRO A 74 5.99 28.57 20.38
C PRO A 74 4.47 28.45 20.54
N ASP A 75 3.74 28.29 19.43
CA ASP A 75 2.29 28.14 19.32
C ASP A 75 1.89 26.69 19.03
N PHE A 76 2.55 25.72 19.69
CA PHE A 76 2.31 24.30 19.48
C PHE A 76 0.82 23.93 19.62
N GLU A 77 0.29 23.31 18.57
CA GLU A 77 -1.05 22.74 18.54
C GLU A 77 -0.96 21.24 18.19
N PRO A 78 -1.44 20.33 19.04
CA PRO A 78 -1.28 18.89 18.79
C PRO A 78 -1.98 18.40 17.50
N ASP A 79 -3.05 19.06 17.09
CA ASP A 79 -3.75 18.73 15.85
C ASP A 79 -2.92 19.12 14.61
N ALA A 80 -2.17 20.22 14.70
CA ALA A 80 -1.23 20.62 13.66
C ALA A 80 -0.06 19.62 13.54
N ALA A 81 0.42 19.10 14.67
CA ALA A 81 1.44 18.03 14.68
C ALA A 81 0.96 16.74 14.02
N ALA A 82 -0.29 16.31 14.28
CA ALA A 82 -0.89 15.15 13.63
C ALA A 82 -1.07 15.36 12.13
N ALA A 83 -1.59 16.53 11.72
CA ALA A 83 -1.75 16.88 10.32
C ALA A 83 -0.40 16.92 9.57
N ALA A 84 0.63 17.54 10.17
CA ALA A 84 1.98 17.59 9.60
C ALA A 84 2.59 16.20 9.45
N ALA A 85 2.40 15.32 10.44
CA ALA A 85 2.86 13.93 10.39
C ALA A 85 2.21 13.16 9.23
N TYR A 86 0.89 13.26 9.07
CA TYR A 86 0.17 12.61 7.97
C TYR A 86 0.51 13.20 6.60
N ALA A 87 0.69 14.52 6.50
CA ALA A 87 1.12 15.18 5.27
C ALA A 87 2.53 14.75 4.85
N ALA A 88 3.43 14.54 5.82
CA ALA A 88 4.77 14.02 5.57
C ALA A 88 4.77 12.53 5.20
N LEU A 89 3.82 11.75 5.75
CA LEU A 89 3.72 10.31 5.51
C LEU A 89 3.04 9.97 4.18
N TRP A 90 1.96 10.66 3.84
CA TRP A 90 1.14 10.43 2.64
C TRP A 90 0.97 11.67 1.77
N PRO A 91 2.08 12.29 1.30
CA PRO A 91 1.99 13.34 0.32
C PRO A 91 1.32 12.81 -0.96
N ARG A 92 0.68 13.70 -1.73
CA ARG A 92 -0.13 13.35 -2.92
C ARG A 92 0.58 12.38 -3.87
N TYR A 93 1.85 12.63 -4.17
CA TYR A 93 2.62 11.79 -5.08
C TYR A 93 2.87 10.37 -4.56
N PHE A 94 2.97 10.16 -3.24
CA PHE A 94 3.05 8.82 -2.65
C PHE A 94 1.74 8.08 -2.73
N ARG A 95 0.62 8.79 -2.56
CA ARG A 95 -0.70 8.19 -2.72
C ARG A 95 -0.85 7.63 -4.15
N PHE A 96 -0.41 8.35 -5.18
CA PHE A 96 -0.40 7.83 -6.55
C PHE A 96 0.52 6.62 -6.76
N GLN A 97 1.73 6.62 -6.16
CA GLN A 97 2.60 5.44 -6.24
C GLN A 97 1.97 4.23 -5.55
N ARG A 98 1.37 4.43 -4.37
CA ARG A 98 0.62 3.41 -3.63
C ARG A 98 -0.54 2.89 -4.49
N ASP A 99 -1.34 3.78 -5.07
CA ASP A 99 -2.51 3.41 -5.86
C ASP A 99 -2.12 2.59 -7.10
N PHE A 100 -1.00 2.92 -7.73
CA PHE A 100 -0.42 2.09 -8.78
C PHE A 100 -0.05 0.67 -8.28
N GLN A 101 0.49 0.54 -7.07
CA GLN A 101 0.78 -0.75 -6.47
C GLN A 101 -0.49 -1.52 -6.06
N VAL A 102 -1.52 -0.84 -5.56
CA VAL A 102 -2.81 -1.46 -5.20
C VAL A 102 -3.48 -2.01 -6.44
N PHE A 103 -3.56 -1.23 -7.52
CA PHE A 103 -4.06 -1.69 -8.82
C PHE A 103 -3.34 -2.97 -9.28
N GLY A 104 -2.02 -3.02 -9.17
CA GLY A 104 -1.24 -4.21 -9.48
C GLY A 104 -1.56 -5.41 -8.57
N GLY A 105 -1.73 -5.17 -7.27
CA GLY A 105 -2.10 -6.20 -6.30
C GLY A 105 -3.51 -6.77 -6.54
N GLU A 106 -4.49 -5.91 -6.81
CA GLU A 106 -5.86 -6.31 -7.14
C GLU A 106 -5.91 -7.12 -8.43
N PHE A 107 -5.22 -6.65 -9.49
CA PHE A 107 -5.10 -7.39 -10.73
C PHE A 107 -4.58 -8.81 -10.49
N LEU A 108 -3.45 -8.94 -9.77
CA LEU A 108 -2.83 -10.23 -9.47
C LEU A 108 -3.76 -11.15 -8.66
N SER A 109 -4.51 -10.60 -7.72
CA SER A 109 -5.42 -11.37 -6.85
C SER A 109 -6.56 -12.02 -7.63
N LEU A 110 -6.90 -11.47 -8.80
CA LEU A 110 -7.95 -11.97 -9.69
C LEU A 110 -7.45 -12.96 -10.75
N GLN A 111 -6.13 -13.16 -10.88
CA GLN A 111 -5.58 -13.94 -11.98
C GLN A 111 -5.57 -15.46 -11.71
N PRO A 112 -5.88 -16.28 -12.73
CA PRO A 112 -5.62 -17.71 -12.66
C PRO A 112 -4.11 -18.00 -12.62
N VAL A 113 -3.75 -19.18 -12.12
CA VAL A 113 -2.35 -19.59 -11.91
C VAL A 113 -1.48 -19.46 -13.18
N ASP A 114 -2.03 -19.76 -14.36
CA ASP A 114 -1.28 -19.67 -15.61
C ASP A 114 -0.95 -18.22 -16.00
N ASN A 115 -1.85 -17.28 -15.70
CA ASN A 115 -1.58 -15.85 -15.88
C ASN A 115 -0.56 -15.35 -14.86
N LEU A 116 -0.65 -15.80 -13.60
CA LEU A 116 0.33 -15.46 -12.57
C LEU A 116 1.74 -15.90 -12.96
N ARG A 117 1.90 -17.14 -13.46
CA ARG A 117 3.19 -17.63 -13.97
C ARG A 117 3.76 -16.73 -15.06
N GLY A 118 2.93 -16.39 -16.06
CA GLY A 118 3.35 -15.51 -17.16
C GLY A 118 3.68 -14.09 -16.71
N PHE A 119 2.92 -13.55 -15.75
CA PHE A 119 3.20 -12.24 -15.15
C PHE A 119 4.54 -12.23 -14.44
N PHE A 120 4.76 -13.18 -13.51
CA PHE A 120 5.99 -13.21 -12.71
C PHE A 120 7.22 -13.53 -13.56
N ASP A 121 7.10 -14.38 -14.57
CA ASP A 121 8.17 -14.63 -15.55
C ASP A 121 8.58 -13.33 -16.28
N ALA A 122 7.62 -12.53 -16.73
CA ALA A 122 7.89 -11.24 -17.35
C ALA A 122 8.46 -10.20 -16.35
N PHE A 123 7.90 -10.14 -15.14
CA PHE A 123 8.29 -9.22 -14.08
C PHE A 123 9.74 -9.43 -13.63
N PHE A 124 10.13 -10.68 -13.32
CA PHE A 124 11.46 -10.99 -12.82
C PHE A 124 12.56 -11.02 -13.90
N ARG A 125 12.19 -10.94 -15.19
CA ARG A 125 13.13 -10.70 -16.30
C ARG A 125 13.56 -9.25 -16.45
N LEU A 126 12.90 -8.32 -15.74
CA LEU A 126 13.38 -6.95 -15.64
C LEU A 126 14.71 -6.91 -14.87
N GLU A 127 15.45 -5.81 -15.01
CA GLU A 127 16.64 -5.60 -14.18
C GLU A 127 16.27 -5.61 -12.69
N THR A 128 17.10 -6.23 -11.86
CA THR A 128 16.85 -6.37 -10.42
C THR A 128 16.59 -5.05 -9.71
N GLN A 129 17.26 -3.98 -10.12
CA GLN A 129 17.03 -2.65 -9.54
C GLN A 129 15.66 -2.08 -9.90
N VAL A 130 15.13 -2.43 -11.07
CA VAL A 130 13.82 -1.98 -11.54
C VAL A 130 12.71 -2.74 -10.81
N TRP A 131 12.71 -4.08 -10.86
CA TRP A 131 11.65 -4.83 -10.18
C TRP A 131 11.81 -4.80 -8.66
N GLY A 132 13.03 -4.80 -8.14
CA GLY A 132 13.32 -4.70 -6.71
C GLY A 132 12.88 -3.34 -6.15
N GLY A 133 13.12 -2.27 -6.90
CA GLY A 133 12.64 -0.92 -6.58
C GLY A 133 11.12 -0.83 -6.51
N PHE A 134 10.41 -1.54 -7.40
CA PHE A 134 8.95 -1.60 -7.36
C PHE A 134 8.47 -2.24 -6.04
N LEU A 135 9.05 -3.37 -5.65
CA LEU A 135 8.70 -4.08 -4.41
C LEU A 135 9.14 -3.34 -3.14
N ALA A 136 10.23 -2.56 -3.21
CA ALA A 136 10.65 -1.67 -2.14
C ALA A 136 9.58 -0.57 -1.95
N GLY A 137 9.24 0.11 -3.04
CA GLY A 137 8.02 0.92 -3.13
C GLY A 137 7.91 2.03 -2.10
N TRP A 138 9.04 2.63 -1.70
CA TRP A 138 9.11 3.74 -0.73
C TRP A 138 10.40 4.54 -0.95
N PRO A 139 10.38 5.88 -0.87
CA PRO A 139 11.61 6.65 -1.13
C PRO A 139 12.72 6.45 -0.14
N GLY A 140 13.93 6.61 -0.64
CA GLY A 140 15.15 6.30 0.08
C GLY A 140 15.44 4.80 0.19
N LEU A 141 14.53 3.92 -0.27
CA LEU A 141 14.83 2.50 -0.42
C LEU A 141 15.48 2.21 -1.78
N PRO A 142 16.41 1.23 -1.86
CA PRO A 142 17.14 0.92 -3.09
C PRO A 142 16.22 0.62 -4.28
N GLY A 143 16.53 1.25 -5.42
CA GLY A 143 15.82 1.06 -6.68
C GLY A 143 14.50 1.81 -6.80
N ASN A 144 13.98 2.39 -5.70
CA ASN A 144 12.71 3.13 -5.73
C ASN A 144 12.78 4.36 -6.62
N GLU A 145 13.96 4.92 -6.86
CA GLU A 145 14.18 6.00 -7.82
C GLU A 145 13.60 5.66 -9.21
N ASN A 146 13.50 4.37 -9.57
CA ASN A 146 12.88 3.91 -10.81
C ASN A 146 11.34 3.99 -10.82
N HIS A 147 10.72 4.44 -9.73
CA HIS A 147 9.26 4.46 -9.53
C HIS A 147 8.74 5.72 -8.83
N GLU A 148 9.62 6.60 -8.34
CA GLU A 148 9.25 7.81 -7.58
C GLU A 148 8.43 8.81 -8.38
N VAL A 149 8.75 8.95 -9.66
CA VAL A 149 8.13 9.94 -10.56
C VAL A 149 7.26 9.25 -11.61
N TRP A 150 6.21 9.96 -12.05
CA TRP A 150 5.17 9.41 -12.92
C TRP A 150 5.73 8.79 -14.21
N TYR A 151 6.68 9.46 -14.88
CA TYR A 151 7.19 8.98 -16.17
C TYR A 151 8.01 7.70 -16.02
N ARG A 152 8.67 7.51 -14.87
CA ARG A 152 9.40 6.26 -14.60
C ARG A 152 8.44 5.10 -14.30
N ARG A 153 7.32 5.36 -13.61
CA ARG A 153 6.22 4.37 -13.47
C ARG A 153 5.59 4.01 -14.81
N LEU A 154 5.40 5.00 -15.69
CA LEU A 154 4.92 4.77 -17.05
C LEU A 154 5.90 3.92 -17.87
N LEU A 155 7.19 4.26 -17.85
CA LEU A 155 8.23 3.48 -18.52
C LEU A 155 8.34 2.05 -17.97
N PHE A 156 8.22 1.88 -16.66
CA PHE A 156 8.15 0.58 -16.03
C PHE A 156 6.92 -0.21 -16.52
N GLY A 157 5.74 0.40 -16.51
CA GLY A 157 4.49 -0.20 -16.99
C GLY A 157 4.57 -0.63 -18.45
N LEU A 158 5.06 0.24 -19.34
CA LEU A 158 5.28 -0.09 -20.75
C LEU A 158 6.36 -1.17 -20.92
N GLY A 159 7.45 -1.07 -20.14
CA GLY A 159 8.57 -2.01 -20.19
C GLY A 159 8.18 -3.43 -19.79
N ILE A 160 7.36 -3.59 -18.75
CA ILE A 160 6.85 -4.91 -18.38
C ILE A 160 5.76 -5.37 -19.34
N PHE A 161 4.93 -4.46 -19.85
CA PHE A 161 3.82 -4.80 -20.76
C PHE A 161 4.29 -5.51 -22.02
N VAL A 162 5.36 -5.01 -22.66
CA VAL A 162 5.93 -5.63 -23.87
C VAL A 162 6.58 -6.99 -23.62
N ARG A 163 6.81 -7.36 -22.36
CA ARG A 163 7.38 -8.66 -21.96
C ARG A 163 6.30 -9.66 -21.58
N PHE A 164 5.05 -9.24 -21.41
CA PHE A 164 3.98 -10.16 -21.03
C PHE A 164 3.63 -11.12 -22.17
N PRO A 165 3.34 -12.40 -21.83
CA PRO A 165 2.64 -13.27 -22.76
C PRO A 165 1.31 -12.63 -23.22
N PRO A 166 0.86 -12.85 -24.48
CA PRO A 166 -0.33 -12.19 -25.03
C PRO A 166 -1.58 -12.33 -24.15
N GLN A 167 -1.77 -13.49 -23.51
CA GLN A 167 -2.88 -13.74 -22.59
C GLN A 167 -2.83 -12.85 -21.34
N VAL A 168 -1.63 -12.62 -20.79
CA VAL A 168 -1.44 -11.76 -19.60
C VAL A 168 -1.62 -10.29 -19.98
N ALA A 169 -1.07 -9.87 -21.13
CA ALA A 169 -1.26 -8.53 -21.65
C ALA A 169 -2.75 -8.22 -21.90
N LEU A 170 -3.48 -9.15 -22.51
CA LEU A 170 -4.92 -9.01 -22.75
C LEU A 170 -5.70 -8.93 -21.43
N ALA A 171 -5.39 -9.78 -20.45
CA ALA A 171 -6.03 -9.75 -19.14
C ALA A 171 -5.79 -8.43 -18.39
N LEU A 172 -4.55 -7.93 -18.44
CA LEU A 172 -4.22 -6.63 -17.85
C LEU A 172 -4.94 -5.48 -18.55
N MET A 173 -5.01 -5.49 -19.88
CA MET A 173 -5.74 -4.47 -20.64
C MET A 173 -7.24 -4.52 -20.36
N SER A 174 -7.84 -5.70 -20.32
CA SER A 174 -9.27 -5.84 -20.01
C SER A 174 -9.58 -5.35 -18.60
N TYR A 175 -8.70 -5.66 -17.64
CA TYR A 175 -8.82 -5.18 -16.27
C TYR A 175 -8.66 -3.66 -16.20
N ALA A 176 -7.64 -3.09 -16.85
CA ALA A 176 -7.42 -1.65 -16.89
C ALA A 176 -8.59 -0.88 -17.53
N VAL A 177 -9.19 -1.41 -18.59
CA VAL A 177 -10.39 -0.82 -19.23
C VAL A 177 -11.59 -0.90 -18.30
N ALA A 178 -11.88 -2.07 -17.73
CA ALA A 178 -12.99 -2.23 -16.79
C ALA A 178 -12.85 -1.30 -15.58
N PHE A 179 -11.66 -1.26 -14.98
CA PHE A 179 -11.33 -0.36 -13.89
C PHE A 179 -11.50 1.11 -14.28
N SER A 180 -11.08 1.50 -15.48
CA SER A 180 -11.24 2.89 -15.96
C SER A 180 -12.70 3.26 -16.25
N LEU A 181 -13.54 2.29 -16.63
CA LEU A 181 -14.99 2.51 -16.80
C LEU A 181 -15.70 2.66 -15.46
N GLU A 182 -15.30 1.89 -14.46
CA GLU A 182 -15.89 1.91 -13.12
C GLU A 182 -15.43 3.12 -12.29
N TYR A 183 -14.12 3.43 -12.33
CA TYR A 183 -13.48 4.44 -11.49
C TYR A 183 -13.03 5.69 -12.26
N GLY A 184 -13.29 5.79 -13.56
CA GLY A 184 -12.94 6.95 -14.40
C GLY A 184 -11.43 7.09 -14.66
N GLY A 185 -10.96 8.33 -14.85
CA GLY A 185 -9.55 8.66 -15.16
C GLY A 185 -8.56 8.44 -14.01
N ASN A 186 -9.00 7.82 -12.91
CA ASN A 186 -8.22 7.62 -11.70
C ASN A 186 -6.98 6.75 -11.89
N LEU A 187 -7.07 5.70 -12.73
CA LEU A 187 -5.89 4.94 -13.13
C LEU A 187 -4.90 5.82 -13.90
N LEU A 188 -5.41 6.62 -14.84
CA LEU A 188 -4.59 7.55 -15.62
C LEU A 188 -3.96 8.63 -14.74
N ARG A 189 -4.57 9.05 -13.63
CA ARG A 189 -3.97 10.00 -12.67
C ARG A 189 -2.70 9.44 -12.01
N SER A 190 -2.68 8.15 -11.70
CA SER A 190 -1.50 7.48 -11.12
C SER A 190 -0.35 7.32 -12.13
N PHE A 191 -0.68 7.15 -13.42
CA PHE A 191 0.30 7.03 -14.52
C PHE A 191 0.73 8.36 -15.15
N LEU A 192 -0.16 9.36 -15.20
CA LEU A 192 -0.01 10.62 -15.94
C LEU A 192 -0.25 11.83 -15.04
N THR A 193 0.33 11.77 -13.84
CA THR A 193 0.11 12.75 -12.76
C THR A 193 0.13 14.23 -13.21
N PRO A 194 1.08 14.71 -14.05
CA PRO A 194 1.12 16.13 -14.45
C PRO A 194 -0.06 16.60 -15.28
N LEU A 195 -0.70 15.70 -16.06
CA LEU A 195 -1.87 16.07 -16.88
C LEU A 195 -3.12 16.33 -16.03
N PHE A 196 -3.10 15.88 -14.76
CA PHE A 196 -4.20 16.01 -13.81
C PHE A 196 -3.79 16.82 -12.56
N GLU A 197 -2.61 17.45 -12.59
CA GLU A 197 -2.05 18.17 -11.44
C GLU A 197 -2.76 19.52 -11.23
N ALA A 198 -3.18 20.17 -12.31
CA ALA A 198 -3.84 21.49 -12.34
C ALA A 198 -5.29 21.54 -11.81
N GLU A 199 -5.92 20.39 -11.50
CA GLU A 199 -7.29 20.36 -10.94
C GLU A 199 -7.35 20.63 -9.43
N GLU A 200 -6.23 20.63 -8.69
CA GLU A 200 -6.21 20.76 -7.21
C GLU A 200 -4.98 21.53 -6.70
N GLU A 201 -4.77 22.78 -7.14
CA GLU A 201 -3.68 23.66 -6.66
C GLU A 201 -4.06 24.48 -5.43
N ALA A 202 -3.59 24.04 -4.25
CA ALA A 202 -3.05 24.86 -3.15
C ALA A 202 -2.59 23.93 -2.01
N PRO A 203 -1.51 24.23 -1.26
CA PRO A 203 -1.34 23.63 0.05
C PRO A 203 -2.53 24.11 0.90
N PRO A 204 -3.48 23.23 1.27
CA PRO A 204 -4.67 23.69 1.94
C PRO A 204 -4.28 24.19 3.32
N ASP A 205 -4.85 25.32 3.74
CA ASP A 205 -4.86 25.72 5.13
C ASP A 205 -5.36 24.52 5.96
N PHE A 206 -4.49 23.94 6.79
CA PHE A 206 -4.78 22.72 7.55
C PHE A 206 -6.02 22.88 8.45
N ARG A 207 -6.41 24.13 8.78
CA ARG A 207 -7.64 24.42 9.55
C ARG A 207 -8.92 24.21 8.74
N ALA A 208 -8.85 24.25 7.40
CA ALA A 208 -10.00 24.15 6.50
C ALA A 208 -10.30 22.71 6.03
N GLN A 209 -9.41 21.74 6.28
CA GLN A 209 -9.40 20.44 5.59
C GLN A 209 -10.33 19.36 6.17
N ARG A 210 -11.39 19.71 6.91
CA ARG A 210 -12.37 18.70 7.35
C ARG A 210 -13.26 18.13 6.23
N ALA A 211 -13.10 18.55 4.96
CA ALA A 211 -14.15 18.31 3.95
C ALA A 211 -13.71 17.82 2.55
N SER A 212 -12.43 17.63 2.22
CA SER A 212 -12.07 17.38 0.81
C SER A 212 -10.77 16.63 0.59
N SER A 213 -10.88 15.31 0.37
CA SER A 213 -9.87 14.46 -0.28
C SER A 213 -10.57 13.19 -0.79
N ARG A 214 -11.14 13.22 -1.99
CA ARG A 214 -11.72 12.03 -2.63
C ARG A 214 -10.62 11.32 -3.44
N SER A 215 -9.76 10.59 -2.72
CA SER A 215 -8.86 9.59 -3.30
C SER A 215 -9.67 8.38 -3.84
N VAL A 216 -9.14 7.70 -4.86
CA VAL A 216 -9.71 6.49 -5.49
C VAL A 216 -9.93 5.40 -4.44
N TYR A 217 -8.95 5.25 -3.56
CA TYR A 217 -9.05 4.47 -2.34
C TYR A 217 -9.46 5.45 -1.24
N VAL A 218 -10.71 5.33 -0.79
CA VAL A 218 -11.32 6.23 0.19
C VAL A 218 -10.47 6.27 1.47
N GLU A 219 -10.23 7.47 2.00
CA GLU A 219 -9.61 7.63 3.32
C GLU A 219 -10.64 7.21 4.39
N GLY A 220 -10.24 6.33 5.31
CA GLY A 220 -11.14 5.81 6.33
C GLY A 220 -10.76 4.41 6.77
N ASP A 221 -10.06 4.30 7.89
CA ASP A 221 -9.58 3.04 8.45
C ASP A 221 -10.56 2.41 9.45
N VAL A 222 -11.76 2.97 9.64
CA VAL A 222 -12.73 2.49 10.65
C VAL A 222 -13.11 1.03 10.40
N HIS A 223 -13.35 0.65 9.15
CA HIS A 223 -13.64 -0.74 8.79
C HIS A 223 -12.44 -1.66 9.03
N ALA A 224 -11.23 -1.25 8.64
CA ALA A 224 -10.01 -2.02 8.87
C ALA A 224 -9.72 -2.18 10.38
N LYS A 225 -9.89 -1.12 11.17
CA LYS A 225 -9.78 -1.13 12.63
C LYS A 225 -10.80 -2.08 13.27
N ALA A 226 -12.04 -2.07 12.76
CA ALA A 226 -13.08 -2.98 13.24
C ALA A 226 -12.75 -4.44 12.92
N GLU A 227 -12.30 -4.74 11.71
CA GLU A 227 -11.85 -6.08 11.28
C GLU A 227 -10.71 -6.58 12.17
N ILE A 228 -9.65 -5.78 12.35
CA ILE A 228 -8.51 -6.12 13.22
C ILE A 228 -9.00 -6.40 14.65
N THR A 229 -9.89 -5.57 15.18
CA THR A 229 -10.45 -5.76 16.52
C THR A 229 -11.22 -7.08 16.63
N GLN A 230 -11.99 -7.45 15.60
CA GLN A 230 -12.69 -8.74 15.55
C GLN A 230 -11.72 -9.92 15.49
N MET A 231 -10.66 -9.83 14.69
CA MET A 231 -9.65 -10.88 14.58
C MET A 231 -8.92 -11.10 15.90
N VAL A 232 -8.49 -10.04 16.57
CA VAL A 232 -7.84 -10.13 17.89
C VAL A 232 -8.77 -10.79 18.92
N ARG A 233 -10.06 -10.43 18.91
CA ARG A 233 -11.06 -11.07 19.79
C ARG A 233 -11.25 -12.55 19.45
N ALA A 234 -11.33 -12.89 18.17
CA ALA A 234 -11.49 -14.28 17.73
C ALA A 234 -10.27 -15.14 18.07
N ALA A 235 -9.05 -14.60 17.92
CA ALA A 235 -7.82 -15.25 18.33
C ALA A 235 -7.80 -15.50 19.85
N ALA A 236 -8.15 -14.48 20.65
CA ALA A 236 -8.23 -14.62 22.10
C ALA A 236 -9.27 -15.67 22.54
N GLN A 237 -10.41 -15.77 21.85
CA GLN A 237 -11.44 -16.78 22.13
C GLN A 237 -11.00 -18.20 21.78
N ARG A 238 -10.20 -18.40 20.74
CA ARG A 238 -9.66 -19.71 20.34
C ARG A 238 -8.46 -20.15 21.18
N ALA A 239 -7.73 -19.20 21.75
CA ALA A 239 -6.65 -19.45 22.70
C ALA A 239 -7.16 -19.77 24.12
N ALA A 240 -8.45 -19.54 24.40
CA ALA A 240 -9.05 -19.95 25.66
C ALA A 240 -9.11 -21.49 25.72
N PRO A 241 -8.69 -22.11 26.85
CA PRO A 241 -8.82 -23.56 27.01
C PRO A 241 -10.29 -23.98 26.87
N PRO A 242 -10.58 -25.18 26.35
CA PRO A 242 -11.95 -25.67 26.28
C PRO A 242 -12.56 -25.63 27.68
N THR A 243 -13.69 -24.94 27.83
CA THR A 243 -14.49 -24.96 29.05
C THR A 243 -15.00 -26.38 29.29
N GLU A 244 -14.66 -26.94 30.45
CA GLU A 244 -15.17 -28.23 30.97
C GLU A 244 -16.71 -28.26 31.08
#